data_AF-A0A6A5A5X3-F1
#
_entry.id   AF-A0A6A5A5X3-F1
#
_cell.length_a   1.000
_cell.length_b   1.000
_cell.length_c   1.000
_cell.angle_alpha   90.00
_cell.angle_beta   90.00
_cell.angle_gamma   90.00
#
_symmetry.space_group_name_H-M   'P 1'
#
loop_
_entity.id
_entity.type
_entity.pdbx_description
1 polymer ?
#
loop_
_entity_poly.entity_id
_entity_poly.type
_entity_poly.pdbx_seq_one_letter_code
_entity_poly.pdbx_strand_id
1 'polypeptide(L)'
;MMQSDTVPPSMLSPTSSSNDSIDDDIVDVGDGVELAPVHDDVRDDIICAIFNLPNSTIFYQDFSCALVSTIVYHGRMYPAGDQMCFYSNLFGKETKLLIPYATISDVSKTSSMFSHGLRIHTVSQKEYSFSSFWGNN
;
A
#
# COMPACT_ATOMS: atom_id res chain seq x y z
N MET A 1 -26.88 -54.95 37.14
CA MET A 1 -26.03 -54.33 38.18
C MET A 1 -24.70 -55.06 38.21
N MET A 2 -23.68 -54.55 37.51
CA MET A 2 -22.28 -54.94 37.74
C MET A 2 -21.43 -53.66 37.61
N GLN A 3 -20.61 -53.44 38.64
CA GLN A 3 -19.83 -52.25 39.05
C GLN A 3 -18.64 -52.01 38.09
N SER A 4 -18.48 -50.80 37.51
CA SER A 4 -17.62 -49.65 37.92
C SER A 4 -16.10 -49.91 38.03
N ASP A 5 -15.38 -49.47 36.99
CA ASP A 5 -14.15 -48.64 36.88
C ASP A 5 -13.07 -48.74 38.00
N THR A 6 -11.75 -48.75 37.78
CA THR A 6 -10.90 -47.93 36.89
C THR A 6 -9.45 -48.47 36.90
N VAL A 7 -8.71 -48.44 35.79
CA VAL A 7 -7.23 -48.52 35.73
C VAL A 7 -6.72 -47.35 34.86
N PRO A 8 -5.65 -46.62 35.24
CA PRO A 8 -5.28 -45.36 34.61
C PRO A 8 -4.30 -45.55 33.45
N PRO A 9 -4.10 -44.53 32.60
CA PRO A 9 -2.79 -44.38 32.01
C PRO A 9 -2.20 -42.97 32.07
N SER A 10 -0.90 -43.01 32.27
CA SER A 10 0.17 -42.03 32.17
C SER A 10 0.12 -41.11 30.94
N MET A 11 0.63 -39.90 31.15
CA MET A 11 1.01 -38.93 30.12
C MET A 11 2.01 -39.52 29.11
N LEU A 12 1.81 -39.21 27.82
CA LEU A 12 2.84 -39.12 26.77
C LEU A 12 2.35 -38.17 25.65
N SER A 13 3.33 -37.51 25.05
CA SER A 13 3.38 -36.28 24.23
C SER A 13 2.61 -36.26 22.88
N PRO A 14 2.44 -35.07 22.24
CA PRO A 14 1.39 -34.81 21.26
C PRO A 14 1.78 -35.28 19.85
N THR A 15 0.84 -35.96 19.19
CA THR A 15 0.90 -36.28 17.76
C THR A 15 -0.07 -35.39 16.98
N SER A 16 0.48 -34.75 15.96
CA SER A 16 -0.16 -34.02 14.86
C SER A 16 -1.44 -34.67 14.31
N SER A 17 -2.48 -33.88 14.08
CA SER A 17 -3.16 -33.77 12.77
C SER A 17 -4.31 -32.75 12.83
N SER A 18 -4.45 -32.08 11.69
CA SER A 18 -5.27 -30.94 11.34
C SER A 18 -6.75 -31.02 11.73
N ASN A 19 -7.32 -29.85 12.03
CA ASN A 19 -8.65 -29.46 11.59
C ASN A 19 -8.62 -27.95 11.33
N ASP A 20 -8.37 -27.58 10.08
CA ASP A 20 -8.67 -26.25 9.54
C ASP A 20 -10.16 -25.99 9.77
N SER A 21 -10.46 -25.12 10.72
CA SER A 21 -11.73 -24.41 10.76
C SER A 21 -11.43 -23.07 10.12
N ILE A 22 -11.95 -22.90 8.90
CA ILE A 22 -11.95 -21.62 8.19
C ILE A 22 -12.84 -20.68 9.00
N ASP A 23 -12.23 -19.88 9.87
CA ASP A 23 -12.78 -18.59 10.20
C ASP A 23 -12.36 -17.66 9.07
N ASP A 24 -13.24 -17.53 8.07
CA ASP A 24 -13.27 -16.37 7.17
C ASP A 24 -13.56 -15.16 8.06
N ASP A 25 -12.50 -14.63 8.70
CA ASP A 25 -12.47 -13.27 9.21
C ASP A 25 -12.67 -12.38 7.98
N ILE A 26 -13.94 -12.05 7.73
CA ILE A 26 -14.36 -10.89 6.97
C ILE A 26 -13.61 -9.72 7.62
N VAL A 27 -12.51 -9.29 7.00
CA VAL A 27 -11.92 -8.00 7.29
C VAL A 27 -12.96 -6.97 6.85
N ASP A 28 -13.74 -6.52 7.83
CA ASP A 28 -14.51 -5.30 7.76
C ASP A 28 -13.60 -4.22 7.19
N VAL A 29 -13.88 -3.77 5.96
CA VAL A 29 -13.25 -2.58 5.39
C VAL A 29 -13.99 -1.40 6.04
N GLY A 30 -13.75 -1.27 7.34
CA GLY A 30 -14.32 -0.26 8.20
C GLY A 30 -13.68 1.10 7.92
N ASP A 31 -14.58 2.04 7.65
CA ASP A 31 -14.48 3.49 7.70
C ASP A 31 -13.55 4.19 6.70
N GLY A 32 -14.09 5.23 6.06
CA GLY A 32 -13.31 6.09 5.17
C GLY A 32 -12.18 6.72 5.98
N VAL A 33 -10.93 6.40 5.63
CA VAL A 33 -9.76 7.01 6.25
C VAL A 33 -9.80 8.52 5.95
N GLU A 34 -10.12 9.33 6.94
CA GLU A 34 -9.97 10.78 6.86
C GLU A 34 -8.47 11.09 6.84
N LEU A 35 -7.92 11.20 5.64
CA LEU A 35 -6.52 11.59 5.44
C LEU A 35 -6.39 13.08 5.78
N ALA A 36 -5.87 13.37 6.97
CA ALA A 36 -5.51 14.73 7.35
C ALA A 36 -4.32 15.21 6.48
N PRO A 37 -4.35 16.46 6.00
CA PRO A 37 -3.19 17.05 5.35
C PRO A 37 -1.97 17.08 6.28
N VAL A 38 -0.80 16.75 5.73
CA VAL A 38 0.47 16.89 6.43
C VAL A 38 1.04 18.25 6.08
N HIS A 39 1.22 19.12 7.07
CA HIS A 39 1.80 20.45 6.87
C HIS A 39 3.27 20.42 7.30
N ASP A 40 4.17 20.44 6.33
CA ASP A 40 5.60 20.62 6.52
C ASP A 40 6.05 21.60 5.42
N ASP A 41 6.10 22.89 5.78
CA ASP A 41 6.31 23.98 4.82
C ASP A 41 7.58 23.77 3.98
N VAL A 42 8.65 23.25 4.59
CA VAL A 42 9.92 23.01 3.88
C VAL A 42 9.78 21.85 2.90
N ARG A 43 9.19 20.73 3.34
CA ARG A 43 8.94 19.57 2.48
C ARG A 43 8.03 19.97 1.31
N ASP A 44 6.97 20.72 1.58
CA ASP A 44 5.94 21.09 0.63
C ASP A 44 6.49 22.07 -0.42
N ASP A 45 7.30 23.06 0.01
CA ASP A 45 8.02 23.97 -0.88
C ASP A 45 8.96 23.21 -1.83
N ILE A 46 9.69 22.21 -1.31
CA ILE A 46 10.58 21.37 -2.12
C ILE A 46 9.78 20.57 -3.15
N ILE A 47 8.67 19.93 -2.74
CA ILE A 47 7.82 19.17 -3.66
C ILE A 47 7.24 20.10 -4.73
N CYS A 48 6.75 21.28 -4.34
CA CYS A 48 6.23 22.28 -5.27
C CYS A 48 7.30 22.70 -6.28
N ALA A 49 8.54 22.96 -5.85
CA ALA A 49 9.64 23.28 -6.74
C ALA A 49 10.02 22.12 -7.68
N ILE A 50 10.00 20.87 -7.20
CA ILE A 50 10.34 19.69 -8.01
C ILE A 50 9.33 19.49 -9.15
N PHE A 51 8.05 19.69 -8.87
CA PHE A 51 6.93 19.39 -9.79
C PHE A 51 6.31 20.63 -10.44
N ASN A 52 6.84 21.83 -10.17
CA ASN A 52 6.28 23.12 -10.61
C ASN A 52 4.80 23.29 -10.20
N LEU A 53 4.49 23.01 -8.94
CA LEU A 53 3.14 23.16 -8.38
C LEU A 53 2.95 24.50 -7.67
N PRO A 54 1.71 24.99 -7.50
CA PRO A 54 1.43 26.14 -6.65
C PRO A 54 1.82 25.89 -5.19
N ASN A 55 2.38 26.89 -4.50
CA ASN A 55 2.72 26.77 -3.08
C ASN A 55 1.49 26.62 -2.16
N SER A 56 0.27 26.80 -2.68
CA SER A 56 -0.98 26.51 -1.99
C SER A 56 -1.41 25.04 -2.10
N THR A 57 -0.58 24.19 -2.70
CA THR A 57 -0.89 22.76 -2.88
C THR A 57 -0.93 22.08 -1.52
N ILE A 58 -2.03 21.38 -1.27
CA ILE A 58 -2.21 20.59 -0.06
C ILE A 58 -1.65 19.19 -0.31
N PHE A 59 -0.74 18.73 0.54
CA PHE A 59 -0.17 17.39 0.47
C PHE A 59 -0.68 16.51 1.61
N TYR A 60 -0.81 15.22 1.31
CA TYR A 60 -1.15 14.19 2.30
C TYR A 60 0.12 13.43 2.72
N GLN A 61 -0.08 12.38 3.52
CA GLN A 61 0.99 11.44 3.85
C GLN A 61 1.62 10.89 2.57
N ASP A 62 2.95 10.99 2.49
CA ASP A 62 3.70 10.45 1.37
C ASP A 62 4.10 9.00 1.63
N PHE A 63 4.36 8.26 0.55
CA PHE A 63 4.64 6.82 0.60
C PHE A 63 5.92 6.49 -0.16
N SER A 64 6.80 5.73 0.48
CA SER A 64 7.91 5.09 -0.22
C SER A 64 7.35 3.99 -1.10
N CYS A 65 7.68 4.00 -2.39
CA CYS A 65 7.20 3.03 -3.35
C CYS A 65 8.18 2.89 -4.52
N ALA A 66 7.85 2.04 -5.47
CA ALA A 66 8.59 1.95 -6.71
C ALA A 66 7.68 1.93 -7.93
N LEU A 67 8.02 2.70 -8.96
CA LEU A 67 7.33 2.66 -10.24
C LEU A 67 7.87 1.49 -11.06
N VAL A 68 6.98 0.55 -11.39
CA VAL A 68 7.27 -0.63 -12.19
C VAL A 68 7.21 -0.26 -13.67
N SER A 69 8.36 -0.29 -14.33
CA SER A 69 8.51 -0.11 -15.77
C SER A 69 9.40 -1.24 -16.32
N THR A 70 10.21 -1.01 -17.36
CA THR A 70 11.24 -1.98 -17.80
C THR A 70 12.25 -2.26 -16.70
N ILE A 71 12.57 -1.23 -15.90
CA ILE A 71 13.27 -1.34 -14.63
C ILE A 71 12.39 -0.76 -13.52
N VAL A 72 12.70 -1.11 -12.28
CA VAL A 72 11.99 -0.60 -11.10
C VAL A 72 12.64 0.69 -10.63
N TYR A 73 11.87 1.77 -10.61
CA TYR A 73 12.33 3.07 -10.13
C TYR A 73 11.92 3.24 -8.67
N HIS A 74 12.85 3.06 -7.73
CA HIS A 74 12.59 3.33 -6.32
C HIS A 74 12.46 4.84 -6.07
N GLY A 75 11.39 5.24 -5.39
CA GLY A 75 11.07 6.63 -5.19
C GLY A 75 10.04 6.87 -4.09
N ARG A 76 9.44 8.05 -4.13
CA ARG A 76 8.37 8.45 -3.22
C ARG A 76 7.19 8.97 -4.01
N MET A 77 6.00 8.59 -3.56
CA MET A 77 4.72 9.10 -4.03
C MET A 77 4.23 10.17 -3.05
N TYR A 78 3.85 11.33 -3.57
CA TYR A 78 3.30 12.47 -2.86
C TYR A 78 1.87 12.68 -3.35
N PRO A 79 0.85 12.17 -2.65
CA PRO A 79 -0.53 12.53 -2.93
C PRO A 79 -0.75 14.01 -2.60
N ALA A 80 -1.33 14.75 -3.54
CA ALA A 80 -1.71 16.15 -3.37
C ALA A 80 -3.23 16.28 -3.52
N GLY A 81 -3.78 17.51 -3.43
CA GLY A 81 -5.23 17.72 -3.51
C GLY A 81 -5.90 17.31 -4.83
N ASP A 82 -5.24 17.52 -5.97
CA ASP A 82 -5.80 17.37 -7.32
C ASP A 82 -5.07 16.33 -8.21
N GLN A 83 -3.92 15.86 -7.75
CA GLN A 83 -3.04 14.95 -8.45
C GLN A 83 -2.17 14.17 -7.46
N MET A 84 -1.58 13.07 -7.90
CA MET A 84 -0.43 12.50 -7.18
C MET A 84 0.84 12.69 -7.98
N CYS A 85 1.92 12.91 -7.24
CA CYS A 85 3.24 13.11 -7.78
C CYS A 85 4.12 11.92 -7.40
N PHE A 86 5.06 11.54 -8.27
CA PHE A 86 6.06 10.52 -7.98
C PHE A 86 7.42 11.01 -8.44
N TYR A 87 8.40 10.93 -7.54
CA TYR A 87 9.79 11.29 -7.80
C TYR A 87 10.69 10.09 -7.52
N SER A 88 11.65 9.87 -8.42
CA SER A 88 12.79 8.98 -8.19
C SER A 88 14.05 9.59 -8.78
N ASN A 89 15.19 9.28 -8.18
CA ASN A 89 16.51 9.59 -8.70
C ASN A 89 17.38 8.34 -8.62
N LEU A 90 17.50 7.63 -9.73
CA LEU A 90 18.30 6.42 -9.82
C LEU A 90 19.48 6.67 -10.75
N PHE A 91 20.70 6.52 -10.22
CA PHE A 91 21.96 6.78 -10.94
C PHE A 91 22.04 8.19 -11.58
N GLY A 92 21.50 9.22 -10.89
CA GLY A 92 21.50 10.59 -11.39
C GLY A 92 20.46 10.87 -12.46
N LYS A 93 19.65 9.89 -12.85
CA LYS A 93 18.51 10.09 -13.75
C LYS A 93 17.25 10.35 -12.93
N GLU A 94 16.78 11.59 -12.98
CA GLU A 94 15.50 11.96 -12.40
C GLU A 94 14.34 11.41 -13.24
N THR A 95 13.36 10.83 -12.57
CA THR A 95 12.06 10.49 -13.16
C THR A 95 10.97 11.14 -12.32
N LYS A 96 10.17 11.99 -12.97
CA LYS A 96 9.04 12.71 -12.40
C LYS A 96 7.77 12.26 -13.09
N LEU A 97 6.76 11.90 -12.31
CA LEU A 97 5.45 11.52 -12.80
C LEU A 97 4.40 12.30 -12.03
N LEU A 98 3.42 12.83 -12.75
CA LEU A 98 2.32 13.61 -12.21
C LEU A 98 1.06 13.15 -12.93
N ILE A 99 0.11 12.58 -12.19
CA ILE A 99 -1.14 12.08 -12.75
C ILE A 99 -2.29 12.81 -12.05
N PRO A 100 -3.01 13.69 -12.75
CA PRO A 100 -4.19 14.34 -12.20
C PRO A 100 -5.28 13.31 -11.89
N TYR A 101 -5.93 13.41 -10.74
CA TYR A 101 -6.97 12.45 -10.34
C TYR A 101 -8.12 12.42 -11.35
N ALA A 102 -8.44 13.56 -11.96
CA ALA A 102 -9.46 13.67 -13.01
C ALA A 102 -9.18 12.81 -14.26
N THR A 103 -7.93 12.39 -14.46
CA THR A 103 -7.56 11.53 -15.60
C THR A 103 -7.61 10.04 -15.27
N ILE A 104 -7.83 9.66 -14.01
CA ILE A 104 -7.83 8.28 -13.57
C ILE A 104 -9.18 7.67 -13.86
N SER A 105 -9.18 6.55 -14.57
CA SER A 105 -10.37 5.76 -14.86
C SER A 105 -10.55 4.59 -13.90
N ASP A 106 -9.45 4.02 -13.39
CA ASP A 106 -9.48 2.91 -12.45
C ASP A 106 -8.26 2.92 -11.53
N VAL A 107 -8.47 2.49 -10.28
CA VAL A 107 -7.41 2.27 -9.29
C VAL A 107 -7.62 0.89 -8.67
N SER A 108 -6.64 0.02 -8.87
CA SER A 108 -6.69 -1.37 -8.44
C SER A 108 -5.56 -1.67 -7.46
N LYS A 109 -5.88 -2.23 -6.29
CA LYS A 109 -4.86 -2.80 -5.39
C LYS A 109 -4.30 -4.06 -6.05
N THR A 110 -2.98 -4.17 -6.11
CA THR A 110 -2.31 -5.39 -6.56
C THR A 110 -1.59 -5.99 -5.35
N SER A 111 -1.88 -7.24 -5.02
CA SER A 111 -1.20 -7.95 -3.94
C SER A 111 -0.60 -9.22 -4.48
N SER A 112 0.71 -9.40 -4.31
CA SER A 112 1.33 -10.72 -4.33
C SER A 112 1.53 -11.21 -2.90
N MET A 113 1.84 -12.50 -2.70
CA MET A 113 2.04 -13.11 -1.36
C MET A 113 2.94 -12.30 -0.41
N PHE A 114 3.81 -11.42 -0.92
CA PHE A 114 4.74 -10.62 -0.10
C PHE A 114 4.82 -9.14 -0.49
N SER A 115 3.97 -8.63 -1.39
CA SER A 115 4.02 -7.23 -1.81
C SER A 115 2.66 -6.62 -2.06
N HIS A 116 2.41 -5.46 -1.45
CA HIS A 116 1.30 -4.58 -1.79
C HIS A 116 1.74 -3.59 -2.87
N GLY A 117 0.86 -3.39 -3.83
CA GLY A 117 1.03 -2.53 -4.99
C GLY A 117 -0.28 -1.84 -5.35
N LEU A 118 -0.15 -0.85 -6.23
CA LEU A 118 -1.22 0.00 -6.69
C LEU A 118 -1.09 0.12 -8.20
N ARG A 119 -2.16 -0.18 -8.92
CA ARG A 119 -2.24 0.03 -10.35
C ARG A 119 -3.21 1.16 -10.63
N ILE A 120 -2.78 2.11 -11.44
CA ILE A 120 -3.58 3.26 -11.87
C ILE A 120 -3.74 3.16 -13.38
N HIS A 121 -4.99 3.14 -13.84
CA HIS A 121 -5.34 3.28 -15.24
C HIS A 121 -5.87 4.68 -15.48
N THR A 122 -5.42 5.31 -16.55
CA THR A 122 -5.95 6.60 -17.01
C THR A 122 -6.95 6.42 -18.13
N VAL A 123 -7.83 7.42 -18.30
CA VAL A 123 -8.77 7.52 -19.42
C VAL A 123 -8.08 7.47 -20.80
N SER A 124 -6.79 7.84 -20.86
CA SER A 124 -5.94 7.74 -22.04
C SER A 124 -5.35 6.35 -22.28
N GLN A 125 -5.85 5.31 -21.61
CA GLN A 125 -5.39 3.91 -21.71
C GLN A 125 -3.93 3.72 -21.29
N LYS A 126 -3.40 4.59 -20.43
CA LYS A 126 -2.06 4.43 -19.86
C LYS A 126 -2.16 3.76 -18.50
N GLU A 127 -1.30 2.78 -18.26
CA GLU A 127 -1.20 2.07 -16.99
C GLU A 127 0.07 2.47 -16.24
N TYR A 128 -0.06 2.71 -14.94
CA TYR A 128 1.05 2.91 -14.01
C TYR A 128 0.92 1.91 -12.88
N SER A 129 1.91 1.03 -12.74
CA SER A 129 1.99 0.07 -11.64
C SER A 129 3.04 0.53 -10.63
N PHE A 130 2.62 0.74 -9.39
CA PHE A 130 3.47 1.04 -8.25
C PHE A 130 3.52 -0.19 -7.34
N SER A 131 4.67 -0.48 -6.77
CA SER A 131 4.87 -1.60 -5.86
C SER A 131 5.66 -1.18 -4.63
N SER A 132 5.79 -2.11 -3.68
CA SER A 132 6.63 -1.92 -2.51
C SER A 132 6.22 -0.68 -1.72
N PHE A 133 4.92 -0.52 -1.47
CA PHE A 133 4.45 0.55 -0.60
C PHE A 133 4.86 0.24 0.84
N TRP A 134 5.65 1.15 1.43
CA TRP A 134 6.02 1.11 2.85
C TRP A 134 5.48 2.36 3.52
N GLY A 135 4.71 2.17 4.59
CA GLY A 135 4.06 3.23 5.36
C GLY A 135 3.19 2.58 6.45
N ASN A 136 3.10 3.22 7.61
CA ASN A 136 2.48 2.61 8.80
C ASN A 136 1.00 2.28 8.53
N ASN A 137 0.62 1.06 8.93
CA ASN A 137 -0.73 0.51 8.91
C ASN A 137 -1.55 1.07 10.07
#